data_AF-A0A7W6W3M8-F1
#
_entry.id   AF-A0A7W6W3M8-F1
#
_cell.length_a   1.000
_cell.length_b   1.000
_cell.length_c   1.000
_cell.angle_alpha   90.00
_cell.angle_beta   90.00
_cell.angle_gamma   90.00
#
_symmetry.space_group_name_H-M   'P 1'
#
loop_
_entity.id
_entity.type
_entity.pdbx_description
1 polymer ?
#
loop_
_entity_poly.entity_id
_entity_poly.type
_entity_poly.pdbx_seq_one_letter_code
_entity_poly.pdbx_strand_id
1 'polypeptide(L)'
;MISADHPELATISLGLDMLWNRIITLTLFVLVLGGTSLGTIFLAIRIWRVKGQLRRPARLIPVPVEIGAFDRKRGVLSITYNDKIAADKTGRSAYTRMKSGQEPLIVGEANGKAIGLAVRHGNTALPVLLDDRLQRVELTDAERTAALAPYRRDGDQSGPVLIEEPIRTVSVWKRLQLFFGMLLLIVVGVVGFWLWYVTSSSTQFQSPGMDINNLMPAPLNEWGCEQLKKRFGQDRAPFGCVAADYTSWK
;
A
#
# COMPACT_ATOMS: atom_id res chain seq x y z
N MET A 1 -49.04 -23.00 1.45
CA MET A 1 -49.10 -24.09 2.44
C MET A 1 -48.04 -25.09 2.05
N ILE A 2 -46.91 -25.09 2.75
CA ILE A 2 -45.81 -26.05 2.52
C ILE A 2 -46.10 -27.29 3.37
N SER A 3 -46.13 -28.44 2.70
CA SER A 3 -46.48 -29.74 3.26
C SER A 3 -45.55 -30.10 4.43
N ALA A 4 -46.14 -30.41 5.58
CA ALA A 4 -45.46 -30.74 6.82
C ALA A 4 -44.97 -32.21 6.89
N ASP A 5 -45.18 -33.01 5.85
CA ASP A 5 -45.06 -34.47 5.92
C ASP A 5 -43.73 -35.06 5.44
N HIS A 6 -42.78 -34.24 4.94
CA HIS A 6 -41.49 -34.74 4.39
C HIS A 6 -40.29 -33.84 4.76
N PRO A 7 -39.76 -33.92 6.00
CA PRO A 7 -38.63 -33.10 6.45
C PRO A 7 -37.33 -33.35 5.66
N GLU A 8 -37.14 -34.55 5.09
CA GLU A 8 -36.00 -34.91 4.25
C GLU A 8 -35.92 -34.09 2.95
N LEU A 9 -37.07 -33.75 2.36
CA LEU A 9 -37.12 -32.95 1.13
C LEU A 9 -36.72 -31.48 1.39
N ALA A 10 -37.04 -30.95 2.57
CA ALA A 10 -36.63 -29.62 2.98
C ALA A 10 -35.12 -29.51 3.17
N THR A 11 -34.45 -30.57 3.66
CA THR A 11 -32.99 -30.59 3.77
C THR A 11 -32.28 -30.70 2.42
N ILE A 12 -32.87 -31.43 1.46
CA ILE A 12 -32.33 -31.55 0.09
C ILE A 12 -32.50 -30.24 -0.68
N SER A 13 -33.67 -29.58 -0.59
CA SER A 13 -33.87 -28.27 -1.24
C SER A 13 -32.95 -27.19 -0.67
N LEU A 14 -32.79 -27.15 0.67
CA LEU A 14 -31.88 -26.22 1.34
C LEU A 14 -30.41 -26.47 0.95
N GLY A 15 -30.01 -27.74 0.84
CA GLY A 15 -28.67 -28.11 0.36
C GLY A 15 -28.42 -27.71 -1.09
N LEU A 16 -29.44 -27.84 -1.96
CA LEU A 16 -29.38 -27.47 -3.36
C LEU A 16 -29.29 -25.95 -3.55
N ASP A 17 -30.06 -25.16 -2.80
CA ASP A 17 -30.02 -23.69 -2.84
C ASP A 17 -28.66 -23.14 -2.38
N MET A 18 -28.07 -23.71 -1.33
CA MET A 18 -26.74 -23.31 -0.85
C MET A 18 -25.64 -23.63 -1.88
N LEU A 19 -25.81 -24.72 -2.63
CA LEU A 19 -24.90 -25.12 -3.71
C LEU A 19 -25.05 -24.21 -4.93
N TRP A 20 -26.27 -23.86 -5.34
CA TRP A 20 -26.51 -22.91 -6.43
C TRP A 20 -25.97 -21.52 -6.12
N ASN A 21 -26.16 -21.00 -4.90
CA ASN A 21 -25.60 -19.71 -4.50
C ASN A 21 -24.07 -19.73 -4.56
N ARG A 22 -23.43 -20.83 -4.17
CA ARG A 22 -21.96 -21.02 -4.32
C ARG A 22 -21.53 -21.10 -5.78
N ILE A 23 -22.24 -21.83 -6.63
CA ILE A 23 -21.93 -21.90 -8.08
C ILE A 23 -22.05 -20.53 -8.73
N ILE A 24 -23.13 -19.79 -8.44
CA ILE A 24 -23.36 -18.44 -9.00
C ILE A 24 -22.26 -17.48 -8.54
N THR A 25 -21.95 -17.45 -7.24
CA THR A 25 -20.90 -16.58 -6.69
C THR A 25 -19.52 -16.92 -7.24
N LEU A 26 -19.17 -18.21 -7.34
CA LEU A 26 -17.90 -18.65 -7.94
C LEU A 26 -17.82 -18.31 -9.43
N THR A 27 -18.90 -18.51 -10.18
CA THR A 27 -18.95 -18.18 -11.61
C THR A 27 -18.79 -16.68 -11.83
N LEU A 28 -19.51 -15.86 -11.06
CA LEU A 28 -19.37 -14.41 -11.11
C LEU A 28 -17.94 -13.98 -10.77
N PHE A 29 -17.34 -14.58 -9.74
CA PHE A 29 -15.97 -14.30 -9.35
C PHE A 29 -14.96 -14.64 -10.46
N VAL A 30 -15.12 -15.80 -11.11
CA VAL A 30 -14.28 -16.22 -12.24
C VAL A 30 -14.48 -15.29 -13.45
N LEU A 31 -15.70 -14.86 -13.74
CA LEU A 31 -15.96 -13.92 -14.84
C LEU A 31 -15.33 -12.54 -14.57
N VAL A 32 -15.44 -12.04 -13.33
CA VAL A 32 -14.82 -10.76 -12.94
C VAL A 32 -13.29 -10.86 -12.96
N LEU A 33 -12.71 -11.88 -12.35
CA LEU A 33 -11.25 -12.07 -12.35
C LEU A 33 -10.71 -12.39 -13.74
N GLY A 34 -11.40 -13.22 -14.51
CA GLY A 34 -11.03 -13.58 -15.88
C GLY A 34 -11.10 -12.37 -16.81
N GLY A 35 -12.19 -11.60 -16.76
CA GLY A 35 -12.36 -10.38 -17.55
C GLY A 35 -11.32 -9.31 -17.21
N THR A 36 -11.06 -9.07 -15.92
CA THR A 36 -10.02 -8.12 -15.49
C THR A 36 -8.62 -8.58 -15.92
N SER A 37 -8.31 -9.87 -15.78
CA SER A 37 -7.03 -10.45 -16.21
C SER A 37 -6.83 -10.30 -17.73
N LEU A 38 -7.82 -10.67 -18.54
CA LEU A 38 -7.76 -10.52 -20.00
C LEU A 38 -7.61 -9.04 -20.40
N GLY A 39 -8.32 -8.13 -19.74
CA GLY A 39 -8.18 -6.69 -19.96
C GLY A 39 -6.75 -6.18 -19.71
N THR A 40 -6.13 -6.60 -18.60
CA THR A 40 -4.74 -6.21 -18.28
C THR A 40 -3.74 -6.77 -19.29
N ILE A 41 -3.93 -8.02 -19.75
CA ILE A 41 -3.11 -8.65 -20.78
C ILE A 41 -3.20 -7.87 -22.10
N PHE A 42 -4.40 -7.50 -22.52
CA PHE A 42 -4.60 -6.72 -23.75
C PHE A 42 -3.93 -5.35 -23.69
N LEU A 43 -4.00 -4.66 -22.54
CA LEU A 43 -3.30 -3.41 -22.30
C LEU A 43 -1.77 -3.60 -22.33
N ALA A 44 -1.26 -4.67 -21.72
CA ALA A 44 0.17 -4.99 -21.72
C ALA A 44 0.69 -5.26 -23.15
N ILE A 45 -0.03 -6.07 -23.94
CA ILE A 45 0.29 -6.35 -25.34
C ILE A 45 0.28 -5.05 -26.15
N ARG A 46 -0.70 -4.17 -25.95
CA ARG A 46 -0.77 -2.87 -26.63
C ARG A 46 0.43 -2.00 -26.31
N ILE A 47 0.78 -1.85 -25.03
CA ILE A 47 1.95 -1.05 -24.61
C ILE A 47 3.23 -1.63 -25.21
N TRP A 48 3.36 -2.95 -25.21
CA TRP A 48 4.52 -3.63 -25.78
C TRP A 48 4.66 -3.37 -27.29
N ARG A 49 3.56 -3.45 -28.05
CA ARG A 49 3.54 -3.10 -29.48
C ARG A 49 3.92 -1.65 -29.73
N VAL A 50 3.41 -0.70 -28.94
CA VAL A 50 3.78 0.72 -29.04
C VAL A 50 5.28 0.89 -28.80
N LYS A 51 5.82 0.32 -27.73
CA LYS A 51 7.27 0.38 -27.42
C LYS A 51 8.14 -0.19 -28.54
N GLY A 52 7.70 -1.26 -29.19
CA GLY A 52 8.39 -1.82 -30.35
C GLY A 52 8.40 -0.86 -31.55
N GLN A 53 7.29 -0.16 -31.80
CA GLN A 53 7.17 0.80 -32.90
C GLN A 53 7.98 2.09 -32.68
N LEU A 54 8.20 2.51 -31.42
CA LEU A 54 9.02 3.69 -31.10
C LEU A 54 10.49 3.57 -31.54
N ARG A 55 10.96 2.36 -31.86
CA ARG A 55 12.33 2.13 -32.36
C ARG A 55 12.47 2.31 -33.88
N ARG A 56 11.36 2.48 -34.60
CA ARG A 56 11.36 2.65 -36.05
C ARG A 56 11.18 4.12 -36.38
N PRO A 57 11.81 4.66 -37.43
CA PRO A 57 11.57 6.04 -37.82
C PRO A 57 10.10 6.22 -38.26
N ALA A 58 9.39 7.19 -37.66
CA ALA A 58 8.07 7.60 -38.11
C ALA A 58 7.85 9.09 -37.87
N ARG A 59 6.82 9.66 -38.51
CA ARG A 59 6.42 11.06 -38.31
C ARG A 59 5.94 11.29 -36.88
N LEU A 60 6.39 12.39 -36.31
CA LEU A 60 6.04 12.84 -34.97
C LEU A 60 4.92 13.88 -35.05
N ILE A 61 3.78 13.60 -34.42
CA ILE A 61 2.63 14.52 -34.37
C ILE A 61 2.55 15.06 -32.93
N PRO A 62 2.64 16.38 -32.72
CA PRO A 62 2.49 16.97 -31.40
C PRO A 62 1.04 16.87 -30.91
N VAL A 63 0.87 16.47 -29.65
CA VAL A 63 -0.43 16.23 -29.00
C VAL A 63 -0.40 16.87 -27.61
N PRO A 64 -1.26 17.87 -27.32
CA PRO A 64 -1.38 18.42 -25.98
C PRO A 64 -2.08 17.41 -25.06
N VAL A 65 -1.48 17.15 -23.90
CA VAL A 65 -2.00 16.17 -22.92
C VAL A 65 -2.18 16.79 -21.54
N GLU A 66 -3.25 16.40 -20.85
CA GLU A 66 -3.52 16.84 -19.48
C GLU A 66 -2.69 16.01 -18.51
N ILE A 67 -1.86 16.64 -17.68
CA ILE A 67 -1.14 15.97 -16.61
C ILE A 67 -2.12 15.66 -15.49
N GLY A 68 -2.22 14.37 -15.13
CA GLY A 68 -3.17 13.88 -14.12
C GLY A 68 -2.52 13.73 -12.75
N ALA A 69 -1.69 12.70 -12.59
CA ALA A 69 -1.02 12.37 -11.34
C ALA A 69 0.48 12.22 -11.56
N PHE A 70 1.29 12.69 -10.63
CA PHE A 70 2.73 12.50 -10.65
C PHE A 70 3.23 12.06 -9.26
N ASP A 71 4.30 11.27 -9.25
CA ASP A 71 4.92 10.76 -8.02
C ASP A 71 6.44 10.68 -8.21
N ARG A 72 7.19 11.20 -7.25
CA ARG A 72 8.66 11.20 -7.27
C ARG A 72 9.19 10.27 -6.21
N LYS A 73 9.72 9.12 -6.63
CA LYS A 73 10.32 8.11 -5.72
C LYS A 73 11.70 7.70 -6.20
N ARG A 74 12.68 7.71 -5.28
CA ARG A 74 14.06 7.28 -5.52
C ARG A 74 14.69 7.90 -6.79
N GLY A 75 14.44 9.19 -7.03
CA GLY A 75 14.98 9.91 -8.19
C GLY A 75 14.29 9.58 -9.54
N VAL A 76 13.15 8.90 -9.53
CA VAL A 76 12.33 8.64 -10.72
C VAL A 76 11.02 9.39 -10.60
N LEU A 77 10.72 10.24 -11.59
CA LEU A 77 9.45 10.93 -11.71
C LEU A 77 8.49 10.09 -12.56
N SER A 78 7.40 9.66 -11.95
CA SER A 78 6.33 8.89 -12.58
C SER A 78 5.19 9.83 -12.91
N ILE A 79 4.71 9.85 -14.16
CA ILE A 79 3.68 10.80 -14.61
C ILE A 79 2.60 10.02 -15.37
N THR A 80 1.35 10.24 -14.96
CA THR A 80 0.15 9.81 -15.67
C THR A 80 -0.48 11.02 -16.36
N TYR A 81 -0.79 10.88 -17.64
CA TYR A 81 -1.36 11.96 -18.45
C TYR A 81 -2.47 11.43 -19.37
N ASN A 82 -3.36 12.33 -19.79
CA ASN A 82 -4.56 11.99 -20.53
C ASN A 82 -4.66 12.74 -21.86
N ASP A 83 -4.96 12.01 -22.93
CA ASP A 83 -5.23 12.54 -24.27
C ASP A 83 -6.70 12.98 -24.40
N LYS A 84 -7.08 14.02 -23.65
CA LYS A 84 -8.44 14.59 -23.62
C LYS A 84 -8.55 15.95 -24.31
N ILE A 85 -7.42 16.59 -24.62
CA ILE A 85 -7.36 17.98 -25.08
C ILE A 85 -7.15 18.07 -26.60
N ALA A 86 -6.45 17.09 -27.21
CA ALA A 86 -6.08 17.10 -28.62
C ALA A 86 -7.28 17.25 -29.59
N ALA A 87 -7.05 17.68 -30.83
CA ALA A 87 -8.12 17.79 -31.83
C ALA A 87 -8.77 16.43 -32.15
N ASP A 88 -8.01 15.35 -32.03
CA ASP A 88 -8.41 13.96 -32.31
C ASP A 88 -8.56 13.11 -31.04
N LYS A 89 -9.10 13.72 -29.97
CA LYS A 89 -9.27 13.19 -28.61
C LYS A 89 -9.50 11.68 -28.59
N THR A 90 -8.54 10.94 -28.06
CA THR A 90 -8.69 9.50 -27.85
C THR A 90 -9.26 9.15 -26.47
N GLY A 91 -9.21 10.10 -25.53
CA GLY A 91 -9.60 9.91 -24.13
C GLY A 91 -8.67 8.98 -23.35
N ARG A 92 -7.56 8.54 -23.94
CA ARG A 92 -6.69 7.50 -23.37
C ARG A 92 -5.74 8.09 -22.34
N SER A 93 -5.55 7.35 -21.26
CA SER A 93 -4.50 7.62 -20.28
C SER A 93 -3.21 6.90 -20.68
N ALA A 94 -2.09 7.57 -20.49
CA ALA A 94 -0.77 7.01 -20.67
C ALA A 94 0.12 7.33 -19.46
N TYR A 95 1.17 6.52 -19.31
CA TYR A 95 2.07 6.58 -18.17
C TYR A 95 3.52 6.61 -18.66
N THR A 96 4.31 7.51 -18.10
CA THR A 96 5.72 7.68 -18.41
C THR A 96 6.54 7.78 -17.14
N ARG A 97 7.75 7.22 -17.17
CA ARG A 97 8.78 7.42 -16.15
C ARG A 97 9.90 8.29 -16.73
N MET A 98 10.32 9.27 -15.95
CA MET A 98 11.44 10.17 -16.24
C MET A 98 12.52 9.96 -15.19
N LYS A 99 13.78 9.92 -15.64
CA LYS A 99 14.95 9.78 -14.75
C LYS A 99 15.21 11.11 -14.01
N SER A 100 16.06 11.08 -12.99
CA SER A 100 16.44 12.29 -12.25
C SER A 100 16.98 13.36 -13.21
N GLY A 101 16.42 14.58 -13.13
CA GLY A 101 16.76 15.69 -14.03
C GLY A 101 16.07 15.68 -15.40
N GLN A 102 15.09 14.80 -15.61
CA GLN A 102 14.15 14.88 -16.73
C GLN A 102 12.79 15.35 -16.18
N GLU A 103 12.40 16.58 -16.52
CA GLU A 103 11.10 17.14 -16.18
C GLU A 103 10.20 17.13 -17.42
N PRO A 104 8.87 17.06 -17.28
CA PRO A 104 7.99 17.12 -18.43
C PRO A 104 7.98 18.51 -19.07
N LEU A 105 7.91 18.57 -20.40
CA LEU A 105 7.71 19.85 -21.10
C LEU A 105 6.26 20.31 -20.90
N ILE A 106 6.07 21.34 -20.07
CA ILE A 106 4.76 21.96 -19.82
C ILE A 106 4.56 23.12 -20.78
N VAL A 107 3.47 23.10 -21.54
CA VAL A 107 3.13 24.12 -22.56
C VAL A 107 2.04 25.09 -22.12
N GLY A 108 1.40 24.84 -20.97
CA GLY A 108 0.38 25.72 -20.42
C GLY A 108 -0.43 25.07 -19.31
N GLU A 109 -1.57 25.67 -19.02
CA GLU A 109 -2.54 25.19 -18.04
C GLU A 109 -3.95 25.27 -18.65
N ALA A 110 -4.77 24.24 -18.43
CA ALA A 110 -6.18 24.25 -18.78
C ALA A 110 -6.98 23.60 -17.66
N ASN A 111 -8.11 24.21 -17.28
CA ASN A 111 -9.01 23.70 -16.24
C ASN A 111 -8.30 23.40 -14.90
N GLY A 112 -7.33 24.25 -14.50
CA GLY A 112 -6.57 24.06 -13.25
C GLY A 112 -5.53 22.94 -13.30
N LYS A 113 -5.24 22.38 -14.49
CA LYS A 113 -4.28 21.30 -14.67
C LYS A 113 -3.21 21.66 -15.68
N ALA A 114 -1.96 21.28 -15.36
CA ALA A 114 -0.84 21.47 -16.25
C ALA A 114 -1.04 20.68 -17.55
N ILE A 115 -0.75 21.33 -18.68
CA ILE A 115 -0.78 20.71 -20.02
C ILE A 115 0.65 20.40 -20.41
N GLY A 116 0.95 19.11 -20.58
CA GLY A 116 2.22 18.63 -21.12
C GLY A 116 2.18 18.54 -22.65
N LEU A 117 3.35 18.64 -23.27
CA LEU A 117 3.52 18.28 -24.68
C LEU A 117 3.88 16.81 -24.80
N ALA A 118 3.03 16.04 -25.45
CA ALA A 118 3.34 14.68 -25.87
C ALA A 118 3.44 14.62 -27.39
N VAL A 119 4.04 13.54 -27.89
CA VAL A 119 4.16 13.27 -29.31
C VAL A 119 3.62 11.90 -29.62
N ARG A 120 2.79 11.81 -30.66
CA ARG A 120 2.35 10.55 -31.24
C ARG A 120 3.31 10.14 -32.35
N HIS A 121 3.76 8.90 -32.31
CA HIS A 121 4.75 8.36 -33.21
C HIS A 121 4.08 7.54 -34.32
N GLY A 122 3.98 8.08 -35.53
CA GLY A 122 3.23 7.47 -36.63
C GLY A 122 1.78 7.20 -36.22
N ASN A 123 1.32 5.96 -36.40
CA ASN A 123 -0.04 5.53 -36.05
C ASN A 123 -0.13 4.82 -34.68
N THR A 124 0.79 5.12 -33.74
CA THR A 124 0.76 4.50 -32.41
C THR A 124 -0.47 4.91 -31.61
N ALA A 125 -1.04 3.97 -30.87
CA ALA A 125 -2.26 4.17 -30.09
C ALA A 125 -2.11 5.08 -28.85
N LEU A 126 -0.89 5.35 -28.39
CA LEU A 126 -0.60 6.12 -27.19
C LEU A 126 0.46 7.20 -27.47
N PRO A 127 0.24 8.46 -27.05
CA PRO A 127 1.25 9.51 -27.17
C PRO A 127 2.32 9.36 -26.08
N VAL A 128 3.55 9.80 -26.37
CA VAL A 128 4.70 9.76 -25.47
C VAL A 128 4.99 11.17 -24.96
N LEU A 129 4.99 11.36 -23.65
CA LEU A 129 5.30 12.66 -23.02
C LEU A 129 6.76 13.04 -23.24
N LEU A 130 6.98 14.29 -23.67
CA LEU A 130 8.31 14.86 -23.90
C LEU A 130 8.89 15.47 -22.61
N ASP A 131 10.21 15.44 -22.53
CA ASP A 131 10.95 16.17 -21.51
C ASP A 131 11.18 17.64 -21.91
N ASP A 132 11.36 18.49 -20.91
CA ASP A 132 11.62 19.93 -21.03
C ASP A 132 12.81 20.28 -21.94
N ARG A 133 13.78 19.37 -22.06
CA ARG A 133 14.97 19.52 -22.92
C ARG A 133 14.87 18.77 -24.24
N LEU A 134 13.74 18.12 -24.56
CA LEU A 134 13.55 17.32 -25.76
C LEU A 134 14.65 16.26 -26.00
N GLN A 135 15.28 15.73 -24.93
CA GLN A 135 16.32 14.71 -25.02
C GLN A 135 15.78 13.33 -25.42
N ARG A 136 14.47 13.14 -25.33
CA ARG A 136 13.79 11.90 -25.73
C ARG A 136 13.52 11.82 -27.23
N VAL A 137 13.75 12.90 -27.96
CA VAL A 137 13.64 12.95 -29.42
C VAL A 137 15.03 13.20 -29.99
N GLU A 138 15.37 12.44 -31.01
CA GLU A 138 16.61 12.64 -31.74
C GLU A 138 16.48 13.91 -32.61
N LEU A 139 17.09 14.99 -32.12
CA LEU A 139 17.13 16.29 -32.78
C LEU A 139 18.58 16.77 -32.79
N THR A 140 18.96 17.49 -33.84
CA THR A 140 20.21 18.27 -33.80
C THR A 140 20.10 19.40 -32.78
N ASP A 141 21.23 19.92 -32.31
CA ASP A 141 21.23 21.02 -31.33
C ASP A 141 20.55 22.29 -31.88
N ALA A 142 20.69 22.53 -33.19
CA ALA A 142 20.04 23.64 -33.88
C ALA A 142 18.52 23.47 -33.92
N GLU A 143 18.01 22.31 -34.33
CA GLU A 143 16.59 22.00 -34.35
C GLU A 143 15.97 22.02 -32.96
N ARG A 144 16.68 21.49 -31.96
CA ARG A 144 16.24 21.49 -30.56
C ARG A 144 16.10 22.92 -30.04
N THR A 145 17.09 23.77 -30.32
CA THR A 145 17.06 25.18 -29.91
C THR A 145 15.90 25.91 -30.58
N ALA A 146 15.68 25.69 -31.87
CA ALA A 146 14.57 26.26 -32.61
C ALA A 146 13.21 25.77 -32.09
N ALA A 147 13.07 24.47 -31.78
CA ALA A 147 11.85 23.88 -31.25
C ALA A 147 11.51 24.36 -29.83
N LEU A 148 12.53 24.61 -29.01
CA LEU A 148 12.37 25.14 -27.65
C LEU A 148 12.22 26.67 -27.60
N ALA A 149 12.57 27.39 -28.67
CA ALA A 149 12.51 28.85 -28.70
C ALA A 149 11.13 29.43 -28.29
N PRO A 150 9.98 28.88 -28.75
CA PRO A 150 8.66 29.38 -28.33
C PRO A 150 8.34 29.12 -26.85
N TYR A 151 9.02 28.16 -26.23
CA TYR A 151 8.78 27.72 -24.85
C TYR A 151 9.83 28.27 -23.87
N ARG A 152 10.86 28.94 -24.38
CA ARG A 152 11.90 29.59 -23.60
C ARG A 152 11.32 30.88 -23.02
N ARG A 153 10.62 30.76 -21.88
CA ARG A 153 10.24 31.95 -21.11
C ARG A 153 11.50 32.60 -20.55
N ASP A 154 11.60 33.92 -20.72
CA ASP A 154 12.66 34.74 -20.14
C ASP A 154 12.77 34.48 -18.64
N GLY A 155 13.87 33.86 -18.21
CA GLY A 155 14.46 33.97 -16.88
C GLY A 155 13.68 33.52 -15.64
N ASP A 156 12.38 33.26 -15.70
CA ASP A 156 11.60 32.94 -14.51
C ASP A 156 11.20 31.47 -14.48
N GLN A 157 11.67 30.77 -13.44
CA GLN A 157 11.44 29.35 -13.15
C GLN A 157 9.99 29.06 -12.73
N SER A 158 9.02 29.74 -13.35
CA SER A 158 7.61 29.79 -12.97
C SER A 158 6.71 29.13 -14.03
N GLY A 159 7.18 28.03 -14.65
CA GLY A 159 6.22 26.99 -15.05
C GLY A 159 5.60 26.41 -13.77
N PRO A 160 4.40 25.78 -13.79
CA PRO A 160 3.93 25.04 -12.63
C PRO A 160 4.95 23.94 -12.37
N VAL A 161 5.92 24.24 -11.51
CA VAL A 161 6.94 23.28 -11.18
C VAL A 161 6.19 22.22 -10.40
N LEU A 162 6.17 21.01 -10.93
CA LEU A 162 5.62 19.84 -10.25
C LEU A 162 6.59 19.47 -9.09
N ILE A 163 6.97 20.45 -8.26
CA ILE A 163 7.64 20.24 -6.98
C ILE A 163 6.52 20.06 -5.97
N GLU A 164 5.99 18.86 -5.93
CA GLU A 164 5.54 18.38 -4.64
C GLU A 164 6.82 17.97 -3.92
N GLU A 165 7.27 18.82 -2.98
CA GLU A 165 8.37 18.45 -2.10
C GLU A 165 8.04 17.07 -1.53
N PRO A 166 8.97 16.10 -1.56
CA PRO A 166 8.68 14.77 -1.07
C PRO A 166 8.28 14.92 0.40
N ILE A 167 7.01 14.66 0.70
CA ILE A 167 6.50 14.64 2.07
C ILE A 167 7.49 13.77 2.85
N ARG A 168 8.23 14.38 3.80
CA ARG A 168 9.24 13.70 4.61
C ARG A 168 8.53 12.66 5.47
N THR A 169 8.24 11.51 4.89
CA THR A 169 7.68 10.39 5.62
C THR A 169 8.76 9.89 6.57
N VAL A 170 8.41 9.81 7.85
CA VAL A 170 9.32 9.28 8.88
C VAL A 170 9.82 7.92 8.41
N SER A 171 11.15 7.80 8.26
CA SER A 171 11.82 6.59 7.77
C SER A 171 11.27 5.34 8.45
N VAL A 172 10.99 4.31 7.66
CA VAL A 172 10.49 3.00 8.14
C VAL A 172 11.38 2.47 9.26
N TRP A 173 12.70 2.71 9.19
CA TRP A 173 13.64 2.33 10.23
C TRP A 173 13.40 3.05 11.57
N LYS A 174 13.13 4.36 11.53
CA LYS A 174 12.77 5.13 12.73
C LYS A 174 11.46 4.66 13.34
N ARG A 175 10.47 4.30 12.50
CA ARG A 175 9.20 3.73 12.98
C ARG A 175 9.42 2.37 13.66
N LEU A 176 10.25 1.52 13.06
CA LEU A 176 10.58 0.21 13.60
C LEU A 176 11.35 0.31 14.93
N GLN A 177 12.31 1.24 15.02
CA GLN A 177 13.03 1.52 16.25
C GLN A 177 12.11 2.01 17.36
N LEU A 178 11.16 2.91 17.06
CA LEU A 178 10.16 3.37 18.03
C LEU A 178 9.25 2.22 18.50
N PHE A 179 8.83 1.36 17.58
CA PHE A 179 7.99 0.20 17.91
C PHE A 179 8.70 -0.77 18.86
N PHE A 180 9.93 -1.19 18.54
CA PHE A 180 10.70 -2.10 19.40
C PHE A 180 11.12 -1.44 20.71
N GLY A 181 11.43 -0.14 20.71
CA GLY A 181 11.71 0.62 21.93
C GLY A 181 10.51 0.65 22.87
N MET A 182 9.30 0.89 22.35
CA MET A 182 8.05 0.85 23.12
C MET A 182 7.79 -0.56 23.68
N LEU A 183 7.96 -1.59 22.85
CA LEU A 183 7.77 -2.98 23.27
C LEU A 183 8.73 -3.35 24.42
N LEU A 184 10.00 -2.98 24.30
CA LEU A 184 11.00 -3.22 25.34
C LEU A 184 10.62 -2.53 26.66
N LEU A 185 10.14 -1.29 26.61
CA LEU A 185 9.68 -0.55 27.80
C LEU A 185 8.53 -1.28 28.50
N ILE A 186 7.54 -1.76 27.74
CA ILE A 186 6.42 -2.53 28.28
C ILE A 186 6.91 -3.81 28.96
N VAL A 187 7.78 -4.57 28.29
CA VAL A 187 8.33 -5.82 28.84
C VAL A 187 9.07 -5.57 30.16
N VAL A 188 9.95 -4.56 30.20
CA VAL A 188 10.68 -4.18 31.41
C VAL A 188 9.72 -3.76 32.53
N GLY A 189 8.67 -3.00 32.21
CA GLY A 189 7.65 -2.58 33.18
C GLY A 189 6.88 -3.76 33.77
N VAL A 190 6.42 -4.69 32.94
CA VAL A 190 5.68 -5.89 33.36
C VAL A 190 6.54 -6.80 34.22
N VAL A 191 7.78 -7.10 33.78
CA VAL A 191 8.70 -7.97 34.54
C VAL A 191 9.12 -7.29 35.86
N GLY A 192 9.40 -5.99 35.86
CA GLY A 192 9.74 -5.24 37.06
C GLY A 192 8.59 -5.23 38.08
N PHE A 193 7.36 -5.01 37.61
CA PHE A 193 6.17 -5.08 38.45
C PHE A 193 5.95 -6.49 39.01
N TRP A 194 6.11 -7.53 38.19
CA TRP A 194 5.99 -8.92 38.64
C TRP A 194 7.03 -9.28 39.70
N LEU A 195 8.29 -8.89 39.50
CA LEU A 195 9.35 -9.08 40.50
C LEU A 195 8.97 -8.42 41.83
N TRP A 196 8.55 -7.14 41.78
CA TRP A 196 8.09 -6.43 42.97
C TRP A 196 6.91 -7.13 43.64
N TYR A 197 5.95 -7.65 42.86
CA TYR A 197 4.81 -8.38 43.39
C TYR A 197 5.24 -9.62 44.19
N VAL A 198 6.04 -10.51 43.58
CA VAL A 198 6.44 -11.77 44.21
C VAL A 198 7.42 -11.58 45.38
N THR A 199 8.26 -10.54 45.36
CA THR A 199 9.26 -10.31 46.42
C THR A 199 8.80 -9.37 47.53
N SER A 200 7.99 -8.35 47.20
CA SER A 200 7.84 -7.15 48.03
C SER A 200 6.39 -6.71 48.27
N SER A 201 5.41 -7.22 47.52
CA SER A 201 3.99 -6.87 47.74
C SER A 201 3.54 -7.16 49.18
N SER A 202 2.72 -6.28 49.75
CA SER A 202 2.12 -6.47 51.08
C SER A 202 0.96 -7.48 51.10
N THR A 203 0.47 -7.90 49.93
CA THR A 203 -0.62 -8.87 49.80
C THR A 203 -0.37 -9.85 48.66
N GLN A 204 -0.80 -11.10 48.86
CA GLN A 204 -0.78 -12.14 47.82
C GLN A 204 -1.97 -12.04 46.85
N PHE A 205 -3.09 -11.42 47.25
CA PHE A 205 -4.31 -11.36 46.45
C PHE A 205 -4.42 -10.07 45.62
N GLN A 206 -3.49 -9.87 44.70
CA GLN A 206 -3.48 -8.72 43.79
C GLN A 206 -3.61 -9.19 42.34
N SER A 207 -4.76 -8.90 41.69
CA SER A 207 -5.10 -9.44 40.37
C SER A 207 -4.01 -9.22 39.31
N PRO A 208 -3.48 -8.01 39.07
CA PRO A 208 -2.42 -7.85 38.08
C PRO A 208 -1.17 -8.71 38.35
N GLY A 209 -0.79 -8.89 39.61
CA GLY A 209 0.39 -9.69 39.98
C GLY A 209 0.15 -11.19 39.85
N MET A 210 -1.01 -11.67 40.31
CA MET A 210 -1.42 -13.07 40.22
C MET A 210 -1.50 -13.53 38.76
N ASP A 211 -2.14 -12.72 37.91
CA ASP A 211 -2.32 -13.03 36.51
C ASP A 211 -0.96 -13.11 35.79
N ILE A 212 -0.09 -12.12 36.00
CA ILE A 212 1.26 -12.15 35.41
C ILE A 212 2.05 -13.36 35.90
N ASN A 213 1.99 -13.68 37.20
CA ASN A 213 2.68 -14.85 37.74
C ASN A 213 2.17 -16.16 37.12
N ASN A 214 0.84 -16.32 36.98
CA ASN A 214 0.22 -17.49 36.36
C ASN A 214 0.62 -17.66 34.88
N LEU A 215 0.87 -16.56 34.17
CA LEU A 215 1.31 -16.59 32.76
C LEU A 215 2.82 -16.87 32.61
N MET A 216 3.61 -16.83 33.69
CA MET A 216 5.05 -17.08 33.61
C MET A 216 5.35 -18.54 33.21
N PRO A 217 6.47 -18.79 32.50
CA PRO A 217 6.98 -20.14 32.29
C PRO A 217 7.11 -20.89 33.62
N ALA A 218 6.82 -22.20 33.60
CA ALA A 218 6.80 -23.07 34.78
C ALA A 218 7.90 -22.78 35.82
N PRO A 219 9.22 -22.71 35.48
CA PRO A 219 10.26 -22.47 36.48
C PRO A 219 10.17 -21.09 37.15
N LEU A 220 9.75 -20.06 36.41
CA LEU A 220 9.58 -18.71 36.96
C LEU A 220 8.30 -18.60 37.81
N ASN A 221 7.24 -19.27 37.38
CA ASN A 221 5.99 -19.33 38.13
C ASN A 221 6.19 -20.05 39.48
N GLU A 222 6.86 -21.20 39.49
CA GLU A 222 7.20 -21.95 40.71
C GLU A 222 8.05 -21.10 41.66
N TRP A 223 9.11 -20.48 41.16
CA TRP A 223 9.94 -19.57 41.95
C TRP A 223 9.16 -18.39 42.53
N GLY A 224 8.27 -17.79 41.74
CA GLY A 224 7.39 -16.70 42.19
C GLY A 224 6.44 -17.15 43.30
N CYS A 225 5.88 -18.35 43.18
CA CYS A 225 5.02 -18.95 44.20
C CYS A 225 5.81 -19.27 45.49
N GLU A 226 7.03 -19.78 45.40
CA GLU A 226 7.89 -19.99 46.56
C GLU A 226 8.17 -18.69 47.32
N GLN A 227 8.44 -17.60 46.58
CA GLN A 227 8.74 -16.31 47.20
C GLN A 227 7.52 -15.69 47.90
N LEU A 228 6.32 -15.89 47.36
CA LEU A 228 5.07 -15.54 48.02
C LEU A 228 4.83 -16.43 49.25
N LYS A 229 5.03 -17.75 49.14
CA LYS A 229 4.85 -18.73 50.23
C LYS A 229 5.75 -18.46 51.42
N LYS A 230 6.98 -17.99 51.22
CA LYS A 230 7.90 -17.58 52.31
C LYS A 230 7.29 -16.50 53.21
N ARG A 231 6.40 -15.67 52.67
CA ARG A 231 5.82 -14.51 53.39
C ARG A 231 4.39 -14.77 53.84
N PHE A 232 3.62 -15.53 53.05
CA PHE A 232 2.19 -15.75 53.24
C PHE A 232 1.81 -17.22 53.44
N GLY A 233 2.76 -18.12 53.69
CA GLY A 233 2.53 -19.57 53.71
C GLY A 233 1.57 -20.07 54.80
N GLN A 234 1.20 -19.23 55.76
CA GLN A 234 0.18 -19.52 56.77
C GLN A 234 -1.25 -19.25 56.29
N ASP A 235 -1.39 -18.56 55.16
CA ASP A 235 -2.67 -18.25 54.52
C ASP A 235 -2.91 -19.15 53.29
N ARG A 236 -4.11 -19.09 52.72
CA ARG A 236 -4.45 -19.75 51.45
C ARG A 236 -3.62 -19.19 50.28
N ALA A 237 -3.28 -20.03 49.31
CA ALA A 237 -2.48 -19.62 48.15
C ALA A 237 -3.27 -18.71 47.18
N PRO A 238 -2.59 -17.77 46.49
CA PRO A 238 -3.20 -16.94 45.47
C PRO A 238 -3.37 -17.70 44.15
N PHE A 239 -4.23 -17.18 43.26
CA PHE A 239 -4.42 -17.71 41.92
C PHE A 239 -3.07 -17.80 41.17
N GLY A 240 -2.85 -18.92 40.47
CA GLY A 240 -1.56 -19.25 39.84
C GLY A 240 -0.56 -19.98 40.75
N CYS A 241 -0.82 -20.07 42.06
CA CYS A 241 0.00 -20.80 43.04
C CYS A 241 -0.78 -21.84 43.86
N VAL A 242 -2.06 -22.04 43.56
CA VAL A 242 -2.91 -23.05 44.22
C VAL A 242 -2.60 -24.47 43.73
N ALA A 243 -2.70 -25.43 44.64
CA ALA A 243 -2.75 -26.86 44.36
C ALA A 243 -4.15 -27.28 43.85
N ALA A 244 -4.34 -28.58 43.60
CA ALA A 244 -5.60 -29.12 43.07
C ALA A 244 -6.83 -28.91 43.98
N ASP A 245 -6.61 -28.58 45.25
CA ASP A 245 -7.64 -28.26 46.23
C ASP A 245 -8.04 -26.78 46.26
N TYR A 246 -7.50 -25.97 45.33
CA TYR A 246 -7.78 -24.54 45.14
C TYR A 246 -7.52 -23.65 46.36
N THR A 247 -6.83 -24.16 47.39
CA THR A 247 -6.62 -23.47 48.66
C THR A 247 -5.20 -23.63 49.18
N SER A 248 -4.63 -24.83 49.06
CA SER A 248 -3.26 -25.10 49.47
C SER A 248 -2.26 -24.57 48.44
N TRP A 249 -1.05 -24.31 48.91
CA TRP A 249 0.09 -24.00 48.06
C TRP A 249 0.53 -25.23 47.29
N LYS A 250 0.76 -25.06 45.99
CA LYS A 250 1.45 -26.08 45.18
C LYS A 250 2.94 -26.16 45.51
#